data_AF-A0A316NCC6-F1
#
_entry.id   AF-A0A316NCC6-F1
#
_cell.length_a   1.000
_cell.length_b   1.000
_cell.length_c   1.000
_cell.angle_alpha   90.00
_cell.angle_beta   90.00
_cell.angle_gamma   90.00
#
_symmetry.space_group_name_H-M   'P 1'
#
loop_
_entity.id
_entity.type
_entity.pdbx_description
1 polymer ?
#
loop_
_entity_poly.entity_id
_entity_poly.type
_entity_poly.pdbx_seq_one_letter_code
_entity_poly.pdbx_strand_id
1 'polypeptide(L)'
;MNLIKYPNEQAVNKAIAEKEPLLVLVSFDGETIIASQIDEAVEHHILLAKAGYKSTDIDRYFRVVVDDEAADWTFVCPPDYKGIPDKVRRIAEFYKDGFREISAALQALGLYVGINIPKRYRRHFDIMAE
;
A
#
# COMPACT_ATOMS: atom_id res chain seq x y z
N MET A 1 13.90 -7.06 -2.53
CA MET A 1 13.14 -5.87 -2.12
C MET A 1 13.87 -4.63 -2.59
N ASN A 2 13.22 -3.87 -3.45
CA ASN A 2 13.66 -2.63 -4.07
C ASN A 2 12.85 -1.48 -3.46
N LEU A 3 13.53 -0.55 -2.79
CA LEU A 3 12.88 0.58 -2.12
C LEU A 3 13.15 1.87 -2.91
N ILE A 4 12.09 2.41 -3.50
CA ILE A 4 12.11 3.64 -4.29
C ILE A 4 11.53 4.77 -3.44
N LYS A 5 12.37 5.74 -3.09
CA LYS A 5 11.97 6.95 -2.38
C LYS A 5 11.91 8.11 -3.38
N TYR A 6 10.71 8.59 -3.66
CA TYR A 6 10.48 9.68 -4.61
C TYR A 6 10.23 11.01 -3.85
N PRO A 7 10.75 12.15 -4.31
CA PRO A 7 11.60 12.34 -5.51
C PRO A 7 13.04 11.87 -5.31
N ASN A 8 13.45 11.72 -4.05
CA ASN A 8 14.72 11.14 -3.65
C ASN A 8 14.64 10.70 -2.18
N GLU A 9 15.66 9.98 -1.73
CA GLU A 9 15.73 9.47 -0.36
C GLU A 9 15.70 10.56 0.72
N GLN A 10 16.37 11.70 0.50
CA GLN A 10 16.47 12.77 1.49
C GLN A 10 15.10 13.39 1.76
N ALA A 11 14.33 13.65 0.71
CA ALA A 11 12.98 14.21 0.82
C ALA A 11 12.03 13.29 1.60
N VAL A 12 12.03 11.98 1.30
CA VAL A 12 11.18 11.01 2.01
C VAL A 12 11.63 10.84 3.46
N ASN A 13 12.93 10.74 3.72
CA ASN A 13 13.44 10.64 5.10
C ASN A 13 13.12 11.90 5.92
N LYS A 14 13.13 13.07 5.29
CA LYS A 14 12.72 14.32 5.93
C LYS A 14 11.22 14.29 6.28
N ALA A 15 10.36 13.90 5.34
CA ALA A 15 8.93 13.75 5.58
C ALA A 15 8.64 12.77 6.73
N ILE A 16 9.34 11.62 6.77
CA ILE A 16 9.25 10.66 7.89
C ILE A 16 9.66 11.32 9.23
N ALA A 17 10.78 12.04 9.26
CA ALA A 17 11.27 12.69 10.47
C ALA A 17 10.34 13.82 10.96
N GLU A 18 9.71 14.53 10.03
CA GLU A 18 8.74 15.59 10.28
C GLU A 18 7.32 15.04 10.49
N LYS A 19 7.15 13.71 10.46
CA LYS A 19 5.86 13.02 10.63
C LYS A 19 4.81 13.45 9.61
N GLU A 20 5.25 13.82 8.42
CA GLU A 20 4.35 14.14 7.33
C GLU A 20 3.74 12.87 6.74
N PRO A 21 2.47 12.92 6.31
CA PRO A 21 1.81 11.80 5.66
C PRO A 21 2.50 11.39 4.35
N LEU A 22 2.58 10.09 4.14
CA LEU A 22 3.19 9.46 2.97
C LEU A 22 2.15 8.67 2.17
N LEU A 23 2.34 8.64 0.85
CA LEU A 23 1.80 7.59 -0.01
C LEU A 23 2.81 6.48 -0.14
N VAL A 24 2.37 5.25 0.10
CA VAL A 24 3.17 4.04 -0.03
C VAL A 24 2.48 3.05 -0.97
N LEU A 25 3.24 2.56 -1.94
CA LEU A 25 2.88 1.46 -2.82
C LEU A 25 3.75 0.26 -2.48
N VAL A 26 3.13 -0.91 -2.37
CA VAL A 26 3.85 -2.18 -2.17
C VAL A 26 3.38 -3.15 -3.24
N SER A 27 4.27 -3.66 -4.09
CA SER A 27 3.88 -4.66 -5.09
C SER A 27 3.35 -5.91 -4.40
N PHE A 28 2.44 -6.64 -5.03
CA PHE A 28 1.82 -7.82 -4.40
C PHE A 28 2.79 -8.96 -4.05
N ASP A 29 3.95 -9.00 -4.69
CA ASP A 29 5.05 -9.91 -4.40
C ASP A 29 6.02 -9.39 -3.32
N GLY A 30 5.80 -8.16 -2.81
CA GLY A 30 6.67 -7.50 -1.83
C GLY A 30 8.03 -7.08 -2.38
N GLU A 31 8.29 -7.26 -3.68
CA GLU A 31 9.60 -7.01 -4.26
C GLU A 31 9.89 -5.53 -4.45
N THR A 32 8.87 -4.68 -4.62
CA THR A 32 9.00 -3.24 -4.86
C THR A 32 8.16 -2.45 -3.88
N ILE A 33 8.79 -1.48 -3.21
CA ILE A 33 8.16 -0.49 -2.37
C ILE A 33 8.43 0.88 -2.98
N ILE A 34 7.40 1.71 -3.12
CA ILE A 34 7.54 3.09 -3.57
C ILE A 34 6.91 3.99 -2.50
N ALA A 35 7.67 4.96 -2.01
CA ALA A 35 7.19 5.91 -1.01
C ALA A 35 7.46 7.34 -1.46
N SER A 36 6.51 8.24 -1.14
CA SER A 36 6.64 9.68 -1.34
C SER A 36 5.79 10.41 -0.32
N GLN A 37 6.19 11.64 0.01
CA GLN A 37 5.33 12.59 0.71
C GLN A 37 4.03 12.82 -0.09
N ILE A 38 2.91 12.98 0.63
CA ILE A 38 1.58 12.96 0.01
C ILE A 38 1.31 14.11 -0.96
N ASP A 39 1.74 15.33 -0.65
CA ASP A 39 1.52 16.50 -1.51
C ASP A 39 2.41 16.48 -2.76
N GLU A 40 3.59 15.87 -2.66
CA GLU A 40 4.45 15.65 -3.81
C GLU A 40 3.80 14.66 -4.79
N ALA A 41 3.28 13.54 -4.32
CA ALA A 41 2.73 12.52 -5.19
C ALA A 41 1.26 12.73 -5.56
N VAL A 42 0.49 13.38 -4.68
CA VAL A 42 -0.96 13.65 -4.72
C VAL A 42 -1.83 12.38 -4.69
N GLU A 43 -1.57 11.42 -5.57
CA GLU A 43 -2.29 10.14 -5.62
C GLU A 43 -1.36 8.95 -5.91
N HIS A 44 -1.74 7.74 -5.46
CA HIS A 44 -0.91 6.54 -5.65
C HIS A 44 -0.63 6.22 -7.12
N HIS A 45 -1.59 6.42 -8.02
CA HIS A 45 -1.39 6.15 -9.44
C HIS A 45 -0.43 7.16 -10.10
N ILE A 46 -0.36 8.39 -9.57
CA ILE A 46 0.60 9.42 -9.97
C ILE A 46 1.98 9.09 -9.40
N LEU A 47 2.07 8.67 -8.13
CA LEU A 47 3.32 8.18 -7.53
C LEU A 47 3.94 7.06 -8.37
N LEU A 48 3.11 6.08 -8.76
CA LEU A 48 3.54 4.95 -9.58
C LEU A 48 4.13 5.42 -10.92
N ALA A 49 3.47 6.39 -11.57
CA ALA A 49 3.96 7.00 -12.80
C ALA A 49 5.27 7.77 -12.60
N LYS A 50 5.37 8.57 -11.53
CA LYS A 50 6.58 9.33 -11.15
C LYS A 50 7.77 8.42 -10.84
N ALA A 51 7.52 7.20 -10.35
CA ALA A 51 8.53 6.17 -10.14
C ALA A 51 8.92 5.40 -11.42
N GLY A 52 8.38 5.76 -12.59
CA GLY A 52 8.73 5.17 -13.88
C GLY A 52 7.89 3.96 -14.31
N TYR A 53 6.81 3.65 -13.60
CA TYR A 53 5.90 2.55 -13.94
C TYR A 53 4.65 3.07 -14.67
N LYS A 54 3.84 2.18 -15.23
CA LYS A 54 2.55 2.58 -15.81
C LYS A 54 1.55 2.83 -14.69
N SER A 55 0.85 3.97 -14.72
CA SER A 55 -0.22 4.27 -13.76
C SER A 55 -1.34 3.21 -13.76
N THR A 56 -1.56 2.54 -14.89
CA THR A 56 -2.53 1.45 -15.03
C THR A 56 -2.15 0.18 -14.28
N ASP A 57 -0.89 0.03 -13.86
CA ASP A 57 -0.43 -1.13 -13.08
C ASP A 57 -0.79 -1.00 -11.60
N ILE A 58 -1.55 0.03 -11.20
CA ILE A 58 -1.94 0.29 -9.81
C ILE A 58 -2.65 -0.90 -9.14
N ASP A 59 -3.39 -1.70 -9.91
CA ASP A 59 -4.08 -2.90 -9.42
C ASP A 59 -3.12 -4.08 -9.17
N ARG A 60 -1.80 -3.87 -9.29
CA ARG A 60 -0.74 -4.82 -8.90
C ARG A 60 -0.03 -4.43 -7.59
N TYR A 61 -0.52 -3.38 -6.93
CA TYR A 61 0.06 -2.83 -5.72
C TYR A 61 -0.97 -2.70 -4.60
N PHE A 62 -0.53 -2.96 -3.37
CA PHE A 62 -1.18 -2.47 -2.18
C PHE A 62 -0.96 -0.97 -2.06
N ARG A 63 -2.02 -0.22 -1.78
CA ARG A 63 -2.02 1.24 -1.67
C ARG A 63 -2.26 1.65 -0.23
N VAL A 64 -1.30 2.34 0.35
CA VAL A 64 -1.32 2.72 1.76
C VAL A 64 -1.07 4.21 1.89
N VAL A 65 -1.85 4.87 2.73
CA VAL A 65 -1.53 6.20 3.25
C VAL A 65 -1.01 6.01 4.66
N VAL A 66 0.14 6.59 5.01
CA VAL A 66 0.77 6.38 6.31
C VAL A 66 1.06 7.73 6.94
N ASP A 67 0.68 7.92 8.19
CA ASP A 67 1.07 9.04 9.05
C ASP A 67 1.73 8.52 10.33
N ASP A 68 1.88 9.36 11.36
CA ASP A 68 2.49 8.94 12.62
C ASP A 68 1.56 8.15 13.55
N GLU A 69 0.29 7.98 13.19
CA GLU A 69 -0.69 7.21 13.95
C GLU A 69 -0.97 5.84 13.32
N ALA A 70 -1.22 5.81 12.01
CA ALA A 70 -1.70 4.61 11.33
C ALA A 70 -1.27 4.50 9.85
N ALA A 71 -1.34 3.27 9.36
CA ALA A 71 -1.23 2.94 7.95
C ALA A 71 -2.61 2.54 7.41
N ASP A 72 -3.26 3.47 6.71
CA ASP A 72 -4.57 3.27 6.09
C ASP A 72 -4.43 2.56 4.74
N TRP A 73 -4.81 1.29 4.70
CA TRP A 73 -4.81 0.47 3.50
C TRP A 73 -6.12 0.63 2.70
N THR A 74 -5.99 1.08 1.45
CA THR A 74 -7.07 1.02 0.45
C THR A 74 -7.29 -0.43 0.01
N PHE A 75 -8.15 -1.13 0.74
CA PHE A 75 -8.46 -2.54 0.51
C PHE A 75 -9.38 -2.72 -0.70
N VAL A 76 -8.78 -2.91 -1.87
CA VAL A 76 -9.46 -3.22 -3.13
C VAL A 76 -8.81 -4.45 -3.74
N CYS A 77 -9.42 -5.61 -3.54
CA CYS A 77 -8.94 -6.88 -4.06
C CYS A 77 -9.28 -7.02 -5.56
N PRO A 78 -8.29 -7.18 -6.46
CA PRO A 78 -8.55 -7.38 -7.89
C PRO A 78 -9.38 -8.66 -8.16
N PRO A 79 -10.21 -8.67 -9.22
CA PRO A 79 -11.04 -9.83 -9.56
C PRO A 79 -10.22 -11.06 -9.97
N ASP A 80 -9.01 -10.86 -10.46
CA ASP A 80 -8.07 -11.86 -10.95
C ASP A 80 -6.90 -12.09 -9.99
N TYR A 81 -6.97 -11.58 -8.75
CA TYR A 81 -5.90 -11.72 -7.76
C TYR A 81 -5.47 -13.19 -7.58
N LYS A 82 -4.21 -13.48 -7.93
CA LYS A 82 -3.59 -14.81 -7.95
C LYS A 82 -4.38 -15.88 -8.73
N GLY A 83 -5.26 -15.47 -9.65
CA GLY A 83 -6.12 -16.38 -10.41
C GLY A 83 -7.14 -17.15 -9.56
N ILE A 84 -7.44 -16.70 -8.33
CA ILE A 84 -8.36 -17.38 -7.42
C ILE A 84 -9.82 -17.07 -7.83
N PRO A 85 -10.61 -18.04 -8.32
CA PRO A 85 -11.97 -17.76 -8.79
C PRO A 85 -12.93 -17.48 -7.63
N ASP A 86 -12.78 -18.24 -6.54
CA ASP A 86 -13.60 -18.13 -5.35
C ASP A 86 -13.38 -16.77 -4.65
N LYS A 87 -14.44 -15.98 -4.52
CA LYS A 87 -14.37 -14.60 -4.03
C LYS A 87 -13.93 -14.53 -2.57
N VAL A 88 -14.46 -15.40 -1.71
CA VAL A 88 -14.18 -15.40 -0.26
C VAL A 88 -12.71 -15.75 -0.03
N ARG A 89 -12.24 -16.83 -0.66
CA ARG A 89 -10.83 -17.25 -0.61
C ARG A 89 -9.91 -16.20 -1.21
N ARG A 90 -10.29 -15.56 -2.32
CA ARG A 90 -9.49 -14.49 -2.94
C ARG A 90 -9.32 -13.29 -2.00
N ILE A 91 -10.39 -12.85 -1.36
CA ILE A 91 -10.37 -11.75 -0.37
C ILE A 91 -9.54 -12.14 0.85
N ALA A 92 -9.70 -13.35 1.37
CA ALA A 92 -8.95 -13.84 2.53
C ALA A 92 -7.44 -13.92 2.24
N GLU A 93 -7.06 -14.38 1.05
CA GLU A 93 -5.65 -14.45 0.64
C GLU A 93 -5.07 -13.04 0.44
N PHE A 94 -5.80 -12.17 -0.26
CA PHE A 94 -5.43 -10.76 -0.44
C PHE A 94 -5.21 -10.05 0.90
N TYR A 95 -6.07 -10.30 1.90
CA TYR A 95 -5.91 -9.78 3.25
C TYR A 95 -4.62 -10.26 3.92
N LYS A 96 -4.34 -11.56 3.87
CA LYS A 96 -3.13 -12.15 4.48
C LYS A 96 -1.85 -11.62 3.84
N ASP A 97 -1.82 -11.60 2.51
CA ASP A 97 -0.66 -11.09 1.77
C ASP A 97 -0.48 -9.60 2.03
N GLY A 98 -1.54 -8.79 1.94
CA GLY A 98 -1.45 -7.37 2.20
C GLY A 98 -0.96 -7.06 3.61
N PHE A 99 -1.44 -7.78 4.63
CA PHE A 99 -0.93 -7.62 5.99
C PHE A 99 0.58 -7.94 6.07
N ARG A 100 1.03 -9.05 5.46
CA ARG A 100 2.45 -9.43 5.44
C ARG A 100 3.32 -8.40 4.71
N GLU A 101 2.97 -8.05 3.48
CA GLU A 101 3.81 -7.19 2.64
C GLU A 101 3.79 -5.73 3.11
N ILE A 102 2.62 -5.21 3.53
CA ILE A 102 2.53 -3.85 4.08
C ILE A 102 3.33 -3.75 5.38
N SER A 103 3.23 -4.73 6.29
CA SER A 103 4.03 -4.73 7.52
C SER A 103 5.53 -4.73 7.22
N ALA A 104 5.99 -5.54 6.25
CA ALA A 104 7.39 -5.55 5.84
C ALA A 104 7.83 -4.20 5.24
N ALA A 105 6.96 -3.57 4.45
CA ALA A 105 7.26 -2.26 3.86
C ALA A 105 7.35 -1.14 4.91
N LEU A 106 6.43 -1.12 5.89
CA LEU A 106 6.46 -0.18 7.00
C LEU A 106 7.76 -0.34 7.82
N GLN A 107 8.15 -1.59 8.12
CA GLN A 107 9.41 -1.88 8.80
C GLN A 107 10.62 -1.39 8.01
N ALA A 108 10.65 -1.61 6.69
CA ALA A 108 11.72 -1.15 5.81
C ALA A 108 11.84 0.39 5.75
N LEU A 109 10.72 1.10 5.96
CA LEU A 109 10.66 2.56 6.07
C LEU A 109 10.95 3.06 7.50
N GLY A 110 11.08 2.18 8.48
CA GLY A 110 11.26 2.54 9.89
C GLY A 110 9.99 3.06 10.57
N LEU A 111 8.82 2.73 10.02
CA LEU A 111 7.51 3.14 10.52
C LEU A 111 6.87 2.00 11.31
N TYR A 112 6.53 2.24 12.57
CA TYR A 112 5.99 1.24 13.51
C TYR A 112 4.55 1.58 13.91
N VAL A 113 3.68 1.66 12.92
CA VAL A 113 2.26 2.01 13.09
C VAL A 113 1.35 0.82 12.78
N GLY A 114 0.12 0.86 13.30
CA GLY A 114 -0.88 -0.16 13.02
C GLY A 114 -1.45 -0.06 11.61
N ILE A 115 -1.74 -1.20 10.97
CA ILE A 115 -2.46 -1.23 9.69
C ILE A 115 -3.96 -1.17 9.95
N ASN A 116 -4.62 -0.19 9.36
CA ASN A 116 -6.07 -0.03 9.41
C ASN A 116 -6.67 -0.22 8.02
N ILE A 117 -7.88 -0.80 7.99
CA ILE A 117 -8.72 -0.83 6.79
C ILE A 117 -9.91 0.10 7.05
N PRO A 118 -9.98 1.27 6.39
CA PRO A 118 -11.04 2.24 6.58
C PRO A 118 -12.44 1.64 6.38
N LYS A 119 -13.42 2.11 7.16
CA LYS A 119 -14.80 1.59 7.17
C LYS A 119 -15.41 1.41 5.77
N ARG A 120 -15.13 2.34 4.85
CA ARG A 120 -15.61 2.30 3.46
C ARG A 120 -15.22 1.03 2.68
N TYR A 121 -14.13 0.37 3.07
CA TYR A 121 -13.69 -0.89 2.44
C TYR A 121 -14.12 -2.14 3.22
N ARG A 122 -14.74 -1.99 4.40
CA ARG A 122 -15.09 -3.14 5.25
C ARG A 122 -16.24 -4.00 4.72
N ARG A 123 -17.02 -3.51 3.76
CA ARG A 123 -18.04 -4.28 3.01
C ARG A 123 -17.51 -5.57 2.38
N HIS A 124 -16.20 -5.67 2.17
CA HIS A 124 -15.56 -6.88 1.65
C HIS A 124 -15.48 -8.01 2.71
N PHE A 125 -15.52 -7.67 3.99
CA PHE A 125 -15.48 -8.62 5.11
C PHE A 125 -16.86 -9.14 5.51
N ASP A 126 -17.93 -8.38 5.25
CA ASP A 126 -19.31 -8.86 5.51
C ASP A 126 -19.59 -10.17 4.76
N ILE A 127 -18.99 -10.34 3.59
CA ILE A 127 -19.10 -11.55 2.74
C ILE A 127 -18.33 -12.75 3.34
N MET A 128 -17.39 -12.52 4.25
CA MET A 128 -16.63 -13.58 4.93
C MET A 128 -17.28 -14.03 6.25
N ALA A 129 -18.28 -13.29 6.74
CA ALA A 129 -18.96 -13.56 8.00
C ALA A 129 -20.24 -14.41 7.84
N GLU A 130 -20.65 -14.66 6.59
CA GLU A 130 -21.71 -15.62 6.20
C GLU A 130 -21.10 -17.01 5.91
#